data_AF-A0A967WFX1-F1
#
_entry.id   AF-A0A967WFX1-F1
#
_cell.length_a   1.000
_cell.length_b   1.000
_cell.length_c   1.000
_cell.angle_alpha   90.00
_cell.angle_beta   90.00
_cell.angle_gamma   90.00
#
_symmetry.space_group_name_H-M   'P 1'
#
loop_
_entity.id
_entity.type
_entity.pdbx_description
1 polymer ?
#
loop_
_entity_poly.entity_id
_entity_poly.type
_entity_poly.pdbx_seq_one_letter_code
_entity_poly.pdbx_strand_id
1 'polypeptide(L)' 'VLTDYLKANQVWINDGTGRFGDSGIRFGGGQFYRHAHLGDLDGDGDLDVFLATFGLREGPNEIWFNHGQ' A
#
# COMPACT_ATOMS: atom_id res chain seq x y z
N VAL A 1 -7.35 -3.51 4.06
CA VAL A 1 -7.15 -3.06 2.65
C VAL A 1 -8.43 -3.35 1.89
N LEU A 2 -9.12 -2.32 1.39
CA LEU A 2 -10.31 -2.48 0.55
C LEU A 2 -9.88 -2.14 -0.88
N THR A 3 -10.01 -3.08 -1.82
CA THR A 3 -9.55 -2.91 -3.21
C THR A 3 -10.75 -2.77 -4.16
N ASP A 4 -10.92 -1.59 -4.77
CA ASP A 4 -11.86 -1.34 -5.88
C ASP A 4 -11.08 -1.32 -7.20
N TYR A 5 -11.50 -2.14 -8.16
CA TYR A 5 -10.73 -2.67 -9.30
C TYR A 5 -10.22 -1.66 -10.33
N LEU A 6 -10.62 -0.39 -10.25
CA LEU A 6 -10.19 0.69 -11.14
C LEU A 6 -9.70 1.94 -10.39
N LYS A 7 -9.70 1.90 -9.06
CA LYS A 7 -9.33 3.04 -8.23
C LYS A 7 -7.99 2.79 -7.57
N ALA A 8 -7.29 3.88 -7.31
CA ALA A 8 -6.09 3.84 -6.51
C ALA A 8 -6.40 3.16 -5.16
N ASN A 9 -5.49 2.27 -4.76
CA ASN A 9 -5.44 1.73 -3.42
C ASN A 9 -5.33 2.87 -2.42
N GLN A 10 -5.92 2.70 -1.24
CA GLN A 10 -5.99 3.72 -0.21
C GLN A 10 -5.28 3.23 1.05
N VAL A 11 -4.52 4.12 1.68
CA VAL A 11 -3.94 3.86 3.01
C VAL A 11 -4.85 4.43 4.08
N TRP A 12 -5.21 3.59 5.03
CA TRP A 12 -5.99 3.97 6.21
C TRP A 12 -5.13 3.73 7.45
N ILE A 13 -4.97 4.76 8.28
CA ILE A 13 -4.14 4.74 9.48
C ILE A 13 -4.99 4.31 10.67
N ASN A 14 -4.57 3.24 11.36
CA ASN A 14 -5.23 2.79 12.58
C ASN A 14 -4.67 3.56 13.78
N ASP A 15 -5.55 4.10 14.63
CA ASP A 15 -5.17 4.81 15.86
C ASP A 15 -4.83 3.89 17.05
N GLY A 16 -4.78 2.57 16.82
CA GLY A 16 -4.53 1.56 17.86
C GLY A 16 -5.76 1.21 18.69
N THR A 17 -6.87 1.93 18.52
CA THR A 17 -8.17 1.65 19.15
C THR A 17 -9.15 0.96 18.19
N GLY A 18 -8.69 0.64 16.98
CA GLY A 18 -9.51 0.04 15.92
C GLY A 18 -10.28 1.09 15.12
N ARG A 19 -9.99 2.38 15.29
CA ARG A 19 -10.49 3.42 14.37
C ARG A 19 -9.47 3.63 13.27
N PHE A 20 -9.98 3.74 12.05
CA PHE A 20 -9.17 3.94 10.86
C PHE A 20 -9.48 5.31 10.27
N GLY A 21 -8.46 6.17 10.18
CA GLY A 21 -8.52 7.45 9.50
C GLY A 21 -7.98 7.35 8.08
N ASP A 22 -8.61 8.05 7.14
CA ASP A 22 -8.08 8.17 5.78
C ASP A 22 -6.81 9.02 5.79
N SER A 23 -5.69 8.46 5.31
CA SER A 23 -4.41 9.18 5.22
C SER A 23 -4.35 10.19 4.07
N GLY A 24 -5.27 10.11 3.11
CA GLY A 24 -5.19 10.83 1.84
C GLY A 24 -4.21 10.24 0.82
N ILE A 25 -3.37 9.28 1.22
CA ILE A 25 -2.43 8.60 0.32
C ILE A 25 -3.19 7.66 -0.61
N ARG A 26 -2.88 7.75 -1.90
CA ARG A 26 -3.48 6.98 -2.98
C ARG A 26 -2.38 6.47 -3.92
N PHE A 27 -2.37 5.19 -4.24
CA PHE A 27 -1.36 4.60 -5.13
C PHE A 27 -1.92 3.47 -6.01
N GLY A 28 -1.17 3.08 -7.03
CA GLY A 28 -1.52 1.92 -7.87
C GLY A 28 -2.75 2.11 -8.76
N GLY A 29 -3.03 3.35 -9.19
CA GLY A 29 -4.13 3.62 -10.11
C GLY A 29 -3.83 3.03 -11.50
N GLY A 30 -4.59 1.99 -11.89
CA GLY A 30 -4.53 1.41 -13.24
C GLY A 30 -3.68 0.14 -13.38
N GLN A 31 -3.15 -0.41 -12.29
CA GLN A 31 -2.45 -1.69 -12.25
C GLN A 31 -3.15 -2.66 -11.29
N PHE A 32 -3.00 -3.95 -11.55
CA PHE A 32 -3.63 -5.00 -10.75
C PHE A 32 -2.63 -5.52 -9.69
N TYR A 33 -2.76 -5.03 -8.46
CA TYR A 33 -2.02 -5.59 -7.32
C TYR A 33 -2.92 -6.58 -6.59
N ARG A 34 -2.46 -7.83 -6.48
CA ARG A 34 -3.23 -8.91 -5.83
C ARG A 34 -2.86 -9.12 -4.38
N HIS A 35 -1.66 -8.67 -4.00
CA HIS A 35 -1.13 -8.85 -2.67
C HIS A 35 -0.49 -7.56 -2.20
N ALA A 36 -0.74 -7.22 -0.93
CA ALA A 36 -0.10 -6.14 -0.23
C ALA A 36 0.50 -6.70 1.07
N HIS A 37 1.75 -6.36 1.34
CA HIS A 37 2.48 -6.73 2.55
C HIS A 37 3.03 -5.46 3.20
N LEU A 38 3.14 -5.48 4.53
CA LEU A 38 3.71 -4.40 5.32
C LEU A 38 4.98 -4.90 6.01
N GLY A 39 6.03 -4.08 6.00
CA GLY A 39 7.29 -4.36 6.68
C GLY A 39 8.26 -3.18 6.57
N ASP A 40 9.21 -3.08 7.49
CA ASP A 40 10.31 -2.12 7.43
C ASP A 40 11.36 -2.64 6.43
N LEU A 41 11.42 -2.02 5.24
CA LEU A 41 12.23 -2.48 4.10
C LEU A 41 13.53 -1.70 3.95
N ASP A 42 13.63 -0.48 4.49
CA ASP A 42 14.85 0.34 4.46
C ASP A 42 15.56 0.48 5.81
N GLY A 43 14.96 -0.03 6.89
CA GLY A 43 15.55 -0.10 8.22
C GLY A 43 15.41 1.19 9.03
N ASP A 44 14.47 2.07 8.66
CA ASP A 44 14.25 3.35 9.35
C ASP A 44 13.28 3.24 10.54
N GLY A 45 12.63 2.09 10.70
CA GLY A 45 11.74 1.77 11.82
C GLY A 45 10.26 2.06 11.55
N ASP A 46 9.92 2.59 10.38
CA ASP A 46 8.53 2.74 9.93
C ASP A 46 8.10 1.59 9.01
N LEU A 47 6.78 1.33 8.92
CA LEU A 47 6.25 0.27 8.05
C LEU A 47 6.09 0.77 6.61
N ASP A 48 6.75 0.09 5.68
CA ASP A 48 6.61 0.29 4.24
C ASP A 48 5.53 -0.62 3.63
N VAL A 49 5.12 -0.30 2.41
CA VAL A 49 4.15 -1.10 1.64
C VAL A 49 4.85 -1.78 0.46
N PHE A 50 4.74 -3.11 0.39
CA PHE A 50 5.08 -3.89 -0.80
C PHE A 50 3.83 -4.35 -1.52
N LEU A 51 3.72 -4.02 -2.80
CA LEU A 51 2.61 -4.41 -3.66
C LEU A 51 3.09 -5.38 -4.73
N ALA A 52 2.51 -6.57 -4.74
CA ALA A 52 2.80 -7.58 -5.75
C ALA A 52 1.69 -7.65 -6.80
N THR A 53 2.11 -7.58 -8.06
CA THR A 53 1.26 -7.83 -9.24
C THR A 53 1.39 -9.31 -9.63
N PHE A 54 0.36 -9.87 -10.28
CA PHE A 54 0.42 -11.27 -10.73
C PHE A 54 0.26 -11.36 -12.25
N GLY A 55 1.36 -11.68 -12.92
CA GLY A 55 1.37 -11.99 -14.34
C GLY A 55 1.92 -10.85 -15.21
N LEU A 56 2.42 -11.23 -16.39
CA LEU A 56 3.18 -10.37 -17.32
C LEU A 56 2.41 -9.14 -17.85
N ARG A 57 1.10 -9.02 -17.55
CA ARG A 57 0.23 -7.95 -18.03
C ARG A 57 -0.11 -6.90 -16.96
N GLU A 58 0.31 -7.12 -15.71
CA GLU A 58 -0.21 -6.36 -14.56
C GLU A 58 0.79 -5.35 -13.97
N GLY A 59 1.87 -5.05 -14.69
CA GLY A 59 2.88 -4.07 -14.29
C GLY A 59 3.94 -4.64 -13.33
N PRO A 60 5.00 -3.88 -13.03
CA PRO A 60 6.01 -4.28 -12.06
C PRO A 60 5.45 -4.30 -10.63
N ASN A 61 6.12 -5.03 -9.72
CA ASN A 61 5.90 -4.87 -8.29
C ASN A 61 6.33 -3.47 -7.85
N GLU A 62 5.68 -2.95 -6.81
CA GLU A 62 5.97 -1.62 -6.26
C GLU A 62 6.32 -1.69 -4.78
N ILE A 63 7.25 -0.82 -4.38
CA ILE A 63 7.58 -0.55 -2.99
C ILE A 63 7.28 0.94 -2.74
N TRP A 64 6.62 1.21 -1.63
CA TRP A 64 6.35 2.55 -1.13
C TRP A 64 7.00 2.70 0.23
N PHE A 65 8.06 3.51 0.29
CA PHE A 65 8.74 3.85 1.53
C PHE A 65 7.93 4.89 2.31
N ASN A 66 7.72 4.62 3.59
CA ASN A 66 7.06 5.53 4.50
C ASN A 66 8.08 6.21 5.41
N HIS A 67 8.48 7.44 5.07
CA HIS A 67 9.54 8.15 5.79
C HIS A 67 9.11 8.84 7.10
N GLY A 68 8.04 8.34 7.74
CA GLY A 68 7.49 8.96 8.94
C GLY A 68 7.17 10.46 8.76
N GLN A 69 6.85 11.13 9.86
CA GLN A 69 6.97 12.58 10.00
C GLN A 69 7.85 12.88 11.20
#